data_AF-A0A6B2DRF6-F1
#
_entry.id   AF-A0A6B2DRF6-F1
#
_cell.length_a   1.000
_cell.length_b   1.000
_cell.length_c   1.000
_cell.angle_alpha   90.00
_cell.angle_beta   90.00
_cell.angle_gamma   90.00
#
_symmetry.space_group_name_H-M   'P 1'
#
loop_
_entity.id
_entity.type
_entity.pdbx_description
1 polymer ?
#
loop_
_entity_poly.entity_id
_entity_poly.type
_entity_poly.pdbx_seq_one_letter_code
_entity_poly.pdbx_strand_id
1 'polypeptide(L)'
;AGRTDRRARRLLNTGAGLLAGATVVAFVLQGPYAAGRGIGAVSDFGLLADTLRVAYGKLLLLRLVAVAVLVVLLPRLLRPDQPDRLRARFENLTMVTGFVVLLTFSATGHPVTDPVMFVSVTADLVHFGAIAVWAGGLVQLALCLHRPAPDEDLVPVAAKFSRLAAGSVAAVAISGAVLALRIMPSLSTLWTTGFGLLVLLKIAGLAALLAVASRSRAAVRRSVGEPAEGTTKTVTLRRLRTAVAVEVLLSVVVLALAALLTVTPPGG
;
A
#
# COMPACT_ATOMS: atom_id res chain seq x y z
N ALA A 1 12.50 15.32 -2.05
CA ALA A 1 11.44 15.94 -2.86
C ALA A 1 10.12 16.00 -2.09
N GLY A 2 9.39 17.11 -2.16
CA GLY A 2 8.00 17.21 -1.68
C GLY A 2 7.73 17.37 -0.17
N ARG A 3 8.75 17.47 0.72
CA ARG A 3 8.52 17.61 2.19
C ARG A 3 7.82 18.92 2.58
N THR A 4 8.10 19.98 1.82
CA THR A 4 7.50 21.31 1.99
C THR A 4 6.19 21.46 1.22
N ASP A 5 5.82 20.48 0.37
CA ASP A 5 4.59 20.54 -0.40
C ASP A 5 3.37 20.28 0.50
N ARG A 6 2.44 21.25 0.50
CA ARG A 6 1.17 21.15 1.20
C ARG A 6 0.34 19.94 0.72
N ARG A 7 0.52 19.48 -0.51
CA ARG A 7 -0.22 18.33 -1.07
C ARG A 7 0.30 17.01 -0.57
N ALA A 8 1.61 16.85 -0.47
CA ALA A 8 2.21 15.68 0.16
C ALA A 8 1.71 15.55 1.61
N ARG A 9 1.67 16.67 2.35
CA ARG A 9 1.09 16.72 3.71
C ARG A 9 -0.39 16.32 3.72
N ARG A 10 -1.20 16.86 2.81
CA ARG A 10 -2.62 16.50 2.68
C ARG A 10 -2.79 15.01 2.36
N LEU A 11 -2.03 14.46 1.42
CA LEU A 11 -2.08 13.03 1.08
C LEU A 11 -1.81 12.16 2.30
N LEU A 12 -0.74 12.45 3.04
CA LEU A 12 -0.36 11.70 4.24
C LEU A 12 -1.43 11.80 5.33
N ASN A 13 -1.97 12.99 5.57
CA ASN A 13 -3.03 13.20 6.57
C ASN A 13 -4.36 12.53 6.16
N THR A 14 -4.74 12.62 4.89
CA THR A 14 -5.93 11.94 4.37
C THR A 14 -5.77 10.42 4.47
N GLY A 15 -4.59 9.88 4.11
CA GLY A 15 -4.29 8.46 4.27
C GLY A 15 -4.37 8.00 5.74
N ALA A 16 -3.79 8.77 6.67
CA ALA A 16 -3.89 8.50 8.10
C ALA A 16 -5.34 8.56 8.61
N GLY A 17 -6.12 9.54 8.15
CA GLY A 17 -7.53 9.69 8.51
C GLY A 17 -8.41 8.55 7.97
N LEU A 18 -8.22 8.14 6.71
CA LEU A 18 -8.91 6.99 6.13
C LEU A 18 -8.56 5.70 6.86
N LEU A 19 -7.28 5.49 7.18
CA LEU A 19 -6.83 4.34 7.94
C LEU A 19 -7.42 4.32 9.35
N ALA A 20 -7.43 5.45 10.06
CA ALA A 20 -8.05 5.57 11.37
C ALA A 20 -9.55 5.26 11.29
N GLY A 21 -10.27 5.91 10.36
CA GLY A 21 -11.71 5.71 10.16
C GLY A 21 -12.06 4.27 9.84
N ALA A 22 -11.36 3.64 8.90
CA ALA A 22 -11.55 2.23 8.56
C ALA A 22 -11.28 1.29 9.75
N THR A 23 -10.26 1.60 10.56
CA THR A 23 -9.93 0.82 11.75
C THR A 23 -11.00 0.96 12.85
N VAL A 24 -11.53 2.17 13.06
CA VAL A 24 -12.65 2.41 13.98
C VAL A 24 -13.90 1.67 13.52
N VAL A 25 -14.24 1.75 12.23
CA VAL A 25 -15.39 1.04 11.66
C VAL A 25 -15.23 -0.47 11.84
N ALA A 26 -14.05 -1.04 11.52
CA ALA A 26 -13.77 -2.46 11.72
C ALA A 26 -13.91 -2.87 13.20
N PHE A 27 -13.39 -2.05 14.11
CA PHE A 27 -13.46 -2.30 15.55
C PHE A 27 -14.92 -2.32 16.04
N VAL A 28 -15.69 -1.32 15.65
CA VAL A 28 -17.07 -1.16 16.10
C VAL A 28 -18.00 -2.23 15.50
N LEU A 29 -17.75 -2.64 14.26
CA LEU A 29 -18.57 -3.66 13.58
C LEU A 29 -18.21 -5.10 13.97
N GLN A 30 -17.03 -5.34 14.56
CA GLN A 30 -16.57 -6.68 14.90
C GLN A 30 -17.52 -7.40 15.86
N GLY A 31 -17.96 -6.73 16.93
CA GLY A 31 -18.86 -7.31 17.94
C GLY A 31 -20.21 -7.73 17.35
N PRO A 32 -20.96 -6.82 16.68
CA PRO A 32 -22.18 -7.16 15.97
C PRO A 32 -22.00 -8.28 14.94
N TYR A 33 -20.93 -8.23 14.15
CA TYR A 33 -20.62 -9.26 13.15
C TYR A 33 -20.41 -10.64 13.79
N ALA A 34 -19.61 -10.72 14.86
CA ALA A 34 -19.37 -11.97 15.57
C ALA A 34 -20.62 -12.52 16.27
N ALA A 35 -21.54 -11.64 16.70
CA ALA A 35 -22.82 -12.01 17.32
C ALA A 35 -23.94 -12.30 16.30
N GLY A 36 -23.68 -12.18 14.99
CA GLY A 36 -24.69 -12.35 13.94
C GLY A 36 -25.80 -11.29 13.98
N ARG A 37 -25.54 -10.12 14.59
CA ARG A 37 -26.49 -9.02 14.73
C ARG A 37 -26.29 -7.96 13.65
N GLY A 38 -27.37 -7.27 13.30
CA GLY A 38 -27.31 -6.14 12.35
C GLY A 38 -26.58 -4.92 12.89
N ILE A 39 -26.33 -3.94 12.02
CA ILE A 39 -25.58 -2.70 12.32
C ILE A 39 -26.21 -1.89 13.48
N GLY A 40 -27.52 -2.05 13.75
CA GLY A 40 -28.19 -1.40 14.89
C GLY A 40 -27.61 -1.78 16.26
N ALA A 41 -26.94 -2.93 16.38
CA ALA A 41 -26.31 -3.39 17.62
C ALA A 41 -24.96 -2.71 17.94
N VAL A 42 -24.50 -1.77 17.11
CA VAL A 42 -23.25 -1.00 17.32
C VAL A 42 -23.25 -0.20 18.63
N SER A 43 -24.42 0.19 19.13
CA SER A 43 -24.57 0.91 20.41
C SER A 43 -24.53 -0.01 21.64
N ASP A 44 -24.45 -1.33 21.45
CA ASP A 44 -24.32 -2.31 22.53
C ASP A 44 -22.88 -2.29 23.06
N PHE A 45 -22.67 -1.60 24.18
CA PHE A 45 -21.37 -1.52 24.86
C PHE A 45 -20.84 -2.89 25.31
N GLY A 46 -21.71 -3.90 25.48
CA GLY A 46 -21.29 -5.27 25.76
C GLY A 46 -20.51 -5.88 24.59
N LEU A 47 -21.01 -5.72 23.37
CA LEU A 47 -20.35 -6.22 22.16
C LEU A 47 -19.02 -5.51 21.86
N LEU A 48 -18.94 -4.22 22.20
CA LEU A 48 -17.67 -3.48 22.15
C LEU A 48 -16.67 -4.00 23.20
N ALA A 49 -17.13 -4.29 24.41
CA ALA A 49 -16.29 -4.89 25.45
C ALA A 49 -15.80 -6.29 25.06
N ASP A 50 -16.63 -7.09 24.40
CA ASP A 50 -16.24 -8.41 23.90
C ASP A 50 -15.21 -8.31 22.77
N THR A 51 -15.32 -7.30 21.91
CA THR A 51 -14.29 -7.00 20.91
C THR A 51 -12.94 -6.69 21.56
N LEU A 52 -12.91 -5.95 22.67
CA LEU A 52 -11.67 -5.65 23.42
C LEU A 52 -11.01 -6.88 24.04
N ARG A 53 -11.81 -7.91 24.35
CA ARG A 53 -11.31 -9.14 25.00
C ARG A 53 -10.54 -10.03 24.02
N VAL A 54 -10.93 -10.03 22.75
CA VAL A 54 -10.29 -10.86 21.72
C VAL A 54 -9.01 -10.24 21.14
N ALA A 55 -8.09 -11.08 20.67
CA ALA A 55 -6.81 -10.65 20.11
C ALA A 55 -6.98 -9.69 18.92
N TYR A 56 -7.98 -9.95 18.07
CA TYR A 56 -8.31 -9.10 16.92
C TYR A 56 -8.59 -7.64 17.33
N GLY A 57 -9.45 -7.41 18.33
CA GLY A 57 -9.76 -6.05 18.80
C GLY A 57 -8.57 -5.37 19.46
N LYS A 58 -7.71 -6.10 20.18
CA LYS A 58 -6.46 -5.57 20.74
C LYS A 58 -5.50 -5.10 19.64
N LEU A 59 -5.40 -5.81 18.52
CA LEU A 59 -4.59 -5.40 17.38
C LEU A 59 -5.15 -4.17 16.67
N LEU A 60 -6.48 -4.04 16.57
CA LEU A 60 -7.10 -2.83 16.06
C LEU A 60 -6.85 -1.62 16.97
N LEU A 61 -6.91 -1.78 18.29
CA LEU A 61 -6.51 -0.73 19.24
C LEU A 61 -5.04 -0.34 19.07
N LEU A 62 -4.14 -1.31 18.98
CA LEU A 62 -2.72 -1.06 18.73
C LEU A 62 -2.52 -0.26 17.43
N ARG A 63 -3.28 -0.60 16.38
CA ARG A 63 -3.27 0.13 15.11
C ARG A 63 -3.75 1.57 15.29
N LEU A 64 -4.83 1.82 16.03
CA LEU A 64 -5.33 3.18 16.31
C LEU A 64 -4.30 4.01 17.07
N VAL A 65 -3.65 3.43 18.08
CA VAL A 65 -2.56 4.10 18.82
C VAL A 65 -1.39 4.43 17.88
N ALA A 66 -0.96 3.47 17.06
CA ALA A 66 0.12 3.70 16.09
C ALA A 66 -0.24 4.78 15.07
N VAL A 67 -1.48 4.82 14.58
CA VAL A 67 -1.97 5.87 13.67
C VAL A 67 -1.98 7.24 14.36
N ALA A 68 -2.43 7.32 15.62
CA ALA A 68 -2.40 8.55 16.39
C ALA A 68 -0.96 9.05 16.57
N VAL A 69 -0.01 8.15 16.86
CA VAL A 69 1.42 8.48 16.91
C VAL A 69 1.92 8.98 15.55
N LEU A 70 1.54 8.35 14.43
CA LEU A 70 1.90 8.84 13.08
C LEU A 70 1.37 10.25 12.82
N VAL A 71 0.11 10.54 13.15
CA VAL A 71 -0.48 11.88 12.99
C VAL A 71 0.30 12.93 13.77
N VAL A 72 0.84 12.57 14.93
CA VAL A 72 1.65 13.44 15.79
C VAL A 72 3.10 13.56 15.27
N LEU A 73 3.67 12.52 14.68
CA LEU A 73 5.02 12.50 14.13
C LEU A 73 5.13 13.20 12.77
N LEU A 74 4.14 13.04 11.89
CA LEU A 74 4.16 13.55 10.51
C LEU A 74 4.43 15.06 10.42
N PRO A 75 3.75 15.94 11.16
CA PRO A 75 4.05 17.37 11.15
C PRO A 75 5.46 17.67 11.61
N ARG A 76 6.00 16.91 12.58
CA ARG A 76 7.38 17.06 13.07
C ARG A 76 8.38 16.60 12.02
N LEU A 77 8.18 15.44 11.40
CA LEU A 77 9.03 14.92 10.34
C LEU A 77 9.14 15.87 9.14
N LEU A 78 8.06 16.59 8.82
CA LEU A 78 7.97 17.44 7.64
C LEU A 78 8.40 18.90 7.89
N ARG A 79 8.91 19.25 9.09
CA ARG A 79 9.47 20.58 9.35
C ARG A 79 10.85 20.72 8.66
N PRO A 80 11.06 21.76 7.83
CA PRO A 80 12.28 21.94 7.06
C PRO A 80 13.51 22.28 7.93
N ASP A 81 13.35 23.11 8.97
CA ASP A 81 14.47 23.72 9.69
C ASP A 81 14.91 22.94 10.95
N GLN A 82 15.02 21.62 10.85
CA GLN A 82 15.41 20.78 12.00
C GLN A 82 16.86 20.33 11.96
N PRO A 83 17.52 20.23 13.13
CA PRO A 83 18.83 19.57 13.23
C PRO A 83 18.79 18.14 12.68
N ASP A 84 19.83 17.72 11.96
CA ASP A 84 19.87 16.40 11.29
C ASP A 84 19.63 15.21 12.24
N ARG A 85 20.16 15.28 13.48
CA ARG A 85 19.96 14.25 14.51
C ARG A 85 18.48 14.09 14.88
N LEU A 86 17.78 15.20 15.05
CA LEU A 86 16.36 15.21 15.41
C LEU A 86 15.51 14.74 14.23
N ARG A 87 15.89 15.12 13.00
CA ARG A 87 15.27 14.62 11.77
C ARG A 87 15.39 13.10 11.66
N ALA A 88 16.59 12.55 11.81
CA ALA A 88 16.82 11.11 11.78
C ALA A 88 15.99 10.37 12.85
N ARG A 89 15.86 10.96 14.05
CA ARG A 89 14.99 10.41 15.10
C ARG A 89 13.53 10.35 14.68
N PHE A 90 12.97 11.43 14.12
CA PHE A 90 11.58 11.42 13.65
C PHE A 90 11.37 10.50 12.45
N GLU A 91 12.35 10.38 11.55
CA GLU A 91 12.34 9.40 10.45
C GLU A 91 12.25 7.98 11.01
N ASN A 92 13.15 7.59 11.92
CA ASN A 92 13.18 6.27 12.54
C ASN A 92 11.87 5.97 13.30
N LEU A 93 11.39 6.93 14.11
CA LEU A 93 10.13 6.77 14.83
C LEU A 93 8.94 6.59 13.87
N THR A 94 8.90 7.33 12.77
CA THR A 94 7.85 7.21 11.77
C THR A 94 7.92 5.86 11.05
N MET A 95 9.13 5.38 10.72
CA MET A 95 9.33 4.06 10.10
C MET A 95 8.89 2.93 11.03
N VAL A 96 9.32 2.95 12.29
CA VAL A 96 8.92 1.94 13.29
C VAL A 96 7.41 1.97 13.51
N THR A 97 6.81 3.15 13.64
CA THR A 97 5.36 3.25 13.84
C THR A 97 4.58 2.77 12.61
N GLY A 98 5.04 3.11 11.40
CA GLY A 98 4.47 2.60 10.16
C GLY A 98 4.59 1.07 10.03
N PHE A 99 5.72 0.50 10.47
CA PHE A 99 5.91 -0.94 10.54
C PHE A 99 4.93 -1.61 11.51
N VAL A 100 4.71 -1.02 12.69
CA VAL A 100 3.69 -1.52 13.65
C VAL A 100 2.30 -1.52 13.02
N VAL A 101 1.92 -0.47 12.29
CA VAL A 101 0.66 -0.44 11.54
C VAL A 101 0.59 -1.61 10.57
N LEU A 102 1.61 -1.83 9.74
CA LEU A 102 1.63 -2.95 8.79
C LEU A 102 1.53 -4.31 9.50
N LEU A 103 2.28 -4.50 10.58
CA LEU A 103 2.26 -5.72 11.38
C LEU A 103 0.86 -6.00 11.94
N THR A 104 0.13 -4.97 12.39
CA THR A 104 -1.25 -5.16 12.86
C THR A 104 -2.20 -5.62 11.75
N PHE A 105 -1.94 -5.34 10.46
CA PHE A 105 -2.75 -5.90 9.37
C PHE A 105 -2.48 -7.40 9.25
N SER A 106 -1.20 -7.78 9.13
CA SER A 106 -0.79 -9.17 8.95
C SER A 106 -1.11 -10.06 10.15
N ALA A 107 -1.15 -9.48 11.35
CA ALA A 107 -1.53 -10.17 12.58
C ALA A 107 -3.06 -10.29 12.79
N THR A 108 -3.89 -9.63 11.98
CA THR A 108 -5.37 -9.68 12.11
C THR A 108 -6.06 -10.66 11.15
N GLY A 109 -5.32 -11.35 10.28
CA GLY A 109 -5.89 -12.19 9.22
C GLY A 109 -5.67 -13.70 9.38
N HIS A 110 -6.13 -14.45 8.38
CA HIS A 110 -5.89 -15.89 8.20
C HIS A 110 -4.43 -16.36 8.34
N PRO A 111 -3.39 -15.55 8.04
CA PRO A 111 -2.00 -15.96 8.27
C PRO A 111 -1.69 -16.38 9.71
N VAL A 112 -2.40 -15.84 10.71
CA VAL A 112 -2.17 -16.18 12.12
C VAL A 112 -2.73 -17.56 12.48
N THR A 113 -3.72 -18.04 11.72
CA THR A 113 -4.33 -19.36 11.90
C THR A 113 -3.67 -20.45 11.05
N ASP A 114 -2.65 -20.11 10.27
CA ASP A 114 -1.91 -21.04 9.42
C ASP A 114 -1.00 -21.96 10.25
N PRO A 115 -0.90 -23.27 9.93
CA PRO A 115 0.01 -24.20 10.62
C PRO A 115 1.48 -23.75 10.66
N VAL A 116 1.92 -22.96 9.67
CA VAL A 116 3.25 -22.36 9.55
C VAL A 116 3.12 -20.84 9.65
N MET A 117 2.46 -20.38 10.71
CA MET A 117 2.15 -18.99 11.03
C MET A 117 3.26 -17.99 10.65
N PHE A 118 4.51 -18.25 11.04
CA PHE A 118 5.60 -17.30 10.83
C PHE A 118 5.85 -17.03 9.35
N VAL A 119 5.75 -18.05 8.49
CA VAL A 119 5.92 -17.90 7.04
C VAL A 119 4.78 -17.08 6.46
N SER A 120 3.53 -17.41 6.81
CA SER A 120 2.36 -16.73 6.27
C SER A 120 2.28 -15.27 6.75
N VAL A 121 2.54 -14.99 8.03
CA VAL A 121 2.57 -13.62 8.57
C VAL A 121 3.69 -12.80 7.95
N THR A 122 4.89 -13.38 7.78
CA THR A 122 6.02 -12.68 7.16
C THR A 122 5.75 -12.42 5.68
N ALA A 123 5.21 -13.40 4.95
CA ALA A 123 4.85 -13.23 3.56
C ALA A 123 3.77 -12.15 3.39
N ASP A 124 2.74 -12.14 4.24
CA ASP A 124 1.70 -11.10 4.23
C ASP A 124 2.27 -9.71 4.54
N LEU A 125 3.16 -9.61 5.52
CA LEU A 125 3.83 -8.36 5.88
C LEU A 125 4.70 -7.81 4.73
N VAL A 126 5.45 -8.69 4.08
CA VAL A 126 6.24 -8.35 2.88
C VAL A 126 5.32 -7.94 1.73
N HIS A 127 4.23 -8.67 1.52
CA HIS A 127 3.26 -8.39 0.45
C HIS A 127 2.64 -7.01 0.62
N PHE A 128 2.04 -6.76 1.79
CA PHE A 128 1.33 -5.53 2.08
C PHE A 128 2.29 -4.34 2.19
N GLY A 129 3.46 -4.53 2.82
CA GLY A 129 4.52 -3.51 2.89
C GLY A 129 5.04 -3.12 1.51
N ALA A 130 5.27 -4.09 0.62
CA ALA A 130 5.72 -3.83 -0.74
C ALA A 130 4.64 -3.11 -1.57
N ILE A 131 3.35 -3.47 -1.42
CA ILE A 131 2.24 -2.71 -2.01
C ILE A 131 2.24 -1.26 -1.50
N ALA A 132 2.40 -1.05 -0.19
CA ALA A 132 2.39 0.29 0.40
C ALA A 132 3.53 1.17 -0.13
N VAL A 133 4.76 0.63 -0.22
CA VAL A 133 5.93 1.34 -0.77
C VAL A 133 5.72 1.66 -2.25
N TRP A 134 5.27 0.69 -3.04
CA TRP A 134 5.08 0.84 -4.48
C TRP A 134 3.93 1.79 -4.82
N ALA A 135 2.71 1.50 -4.34
CA ALA A 135 1.54 2.29 -4.66
C ALA A 135 1.59 3.69 -4.01
N GLY A 136 1.97 3.77 -2.73
CA GLY A 136 2.10 5.06 -2.03
C GLY A 136 3.17 5.94 -2.64
N GLY A 137 4.32 5.37 -2.99
CA GLY A 137 5.39 6.09 -3.66
C GLY A 137 5.04 6.53 -5.09
N LEU A 138 4.25 5.74 -5.84
CA LEU A 138 3.75 6.11 -7.16
C LEU A 138 2.81 7.31 -7.08
N VAL A 139 1.87 7.31 -6.13
CA VAL A 139 0.95 8.44 -5.91
C VAL A 139 1.73 9.69 -5.51
N GLN A 140 2.71 9.57 -4.61
CA GLN A 140 3.57 10.68 -4.22
C GLN A 140 4.40 11.23 -5.39
N LEU A 141 5.01 10.35 -6.20
CA LEU A 141 5.76 10.74 -7.39
C LEU A 141 4.84 11.42 -8.43
N ALA A 142 3.64 10.90 -8.63
CA ALA A 142 2.64 11.50 -9.52
C ALA A 142 2.30 12.92 -9.07
N LEU A 143 2.06 13.16 -7.78
CA LEU A 143 1.78 14.49 -7.25
C LEU A 143 2.94 15.47 -7.50
N CYS A 144 4.16 15.06 -7.20
CA CYS A 144 5.36 15.86 -7.45
C CYS A 144 5.53 16.18 -8.94
N LEU A 145 5.32 15.19 -9.82
CA LEU A 145 5.46 15.38 -11.26
C LEU A 145 4.39 16.30 -11.83
N HIS A 146 3.13 16.19 -11.41
CA HIS A 146 2.03 16.99 -11.96
C HIS A 146 2.19 18.48 -11.69
N ARG A 147 2.75 18.86 -10.53
CA ARG A 147 3.09 20.26 -10.22
C ARG A 147 4.44 20.33 -9.47
N PRO A 148 5.56 20.36 -10.20
CA PRO A 148 6.88 20.44 -9.59
C PRO A 148 7.03 21.73 -8.80
N ALA A 149 7.79 21.68 -7.69
CA ALA A 149 8.26 22.88 -7.03
C ALA A 149 9.24 23.64 -7.95
N PRO A 150 9.35 24.97 -7.83
CA PRO A 150 10.38 25.73 -8.53
C PRO A 150 11.77 25.11 -8.29
N ASP A 151 12.57 24.98 -9.35
CA ASP A 151 13.95 24.47 -9.34
C ASP A 151 14.17 23.01 -8.89
N GLU A 152 13.11 22.20 -8.79
CA GLU A 152 13.23 20.79 -8.38
C GLU A 152 13.44 19.86 -9.59
N ASP A 153 14.64 19.27 -9.72
CA ASP A 153 14.88 18.19 -10.69
C ASP A 153 14.34 16.84 -10.18
N LEU A 154 13.20 16.44 -10.73
CA LEU A 154 12.50 15.20 -10.37
C LEU A 154 13.00 13.97 -11.13
N VAL A 155 13.84 14.13 -12.16
CA VAL A 155 14.32 12.99 -12.98
C VAL A 155 15.16 12.00 -12.15
N PRO A 156 16.14 12.43 -11.34
CA PRO A 156 16.89 11.52 -10.47
C PRO A 156 16.01 10.84 -9.42
N VAL A 157 14.99 11.54 -8.92
CA VAL A 157 14.02 11.02 -7.94
C VAL A 157 13.18 9.91 -8.58
N ALA A 158 12.66 10.16 -9.78
CA ALA A 158 11.89 9.17 -10.55
C ALA A 158 12.73 7.92 -10.87
N ALA A 159 14.01 8.10 -11.22
CA ALA A 159 14.92 6.98 -11.50
C ALA A 159 15.18 6.11 -10.26
N LYS A 160 15.44 6.73 -9.10
CA LYS A 160 15.60 6.01 -7.82
C LYS A 160 14.32 5.27 -7.44
N PHE A 161 13.18 5.95 -7.53
CA PHE A 161 11.88 5.37 -7.22
C PHE A 161 11.54 4.20 -8.15
N SER A 162 11.85 4.29 -9.45
CA SER A 162 11.60 3.20 -10.42
C SER A 162 12.32 1.90 -10.04
N ARG A 163 13.54 1.97 -9.48
CA ARG A 163 14.26 0.79 -8.96
C ARG A 163 13.58 0.21 -7.72
N LEU A 164 13.17 1.07 -6.79
CA LEU A 164 12.43 0.67 -5.58
C LEU A 164 11.08 0.03 -5.93
N ALA A 165 10.36 0.61 -6.88
CA ALA A 165 9.10 0.10 -7.41
C ALA A 165 9.28 -1.29 -8.05
N ALA A 166 10.33 -1.50 -8.85
CA ALA A 166 10.62 -2.80 -9.44
C ALA A 166 10.88 -3.87 -8.36
N GLY A 167 11.71 -3.56 -7.35
CA GLY A 167 11.95 -4.47 -6.22
C GLY A 167 10.68 -4.76 -5.40
N SER A 168 9.85 -3.73 -5.19
CA SER A 168 8.57 -3.88 -4.49
C SER A 168 7.61 -4.79 -5.26
N VAL A 169 7.46 -4.61 -6.58
CA VAL A 169 6.60 -5.48 -7.40
C VAL A 169 7.10 -6.93 -7.40
N ALA A 170 8.41 -7.16 -7.45
CA ALA A 170 8.97 -8.50 -7.30
C ALA A 170 8.64 -9.11 -5.93
N ALA A 171 8.77 -8.33 -4.85
CA ALA A 171 8.40 -8.77 -3.50
C ALA A 171 6.90 -9.10 -3.39
N VAL A 172 6.01 -8.28 -3.98
CA VAL A 172 4.56 -8.56 -4.07
C VAL A 172 4.29 -9.87 -4.79
N ALA A 173 4.93 -10.11 -5.93
CA ALA A 173 4.73 -11.34 -6.71
C ALA A 173 5.18 -12.58 -5.93
N ILE A 174 6.37 -12.55 -5.33
CA ILE A 174 6.94 -13.69 -4.58
C ILE A 174 6.10 -13.97 -3.34
N SER A 175 5.83 -12.95 -2.52
CA SER A 175 5.03 -13.12 -1.30
C SER A 175 3.60 -13.56 -1.60
N GLY A 176 2.98 -13.03 -2.66
CA GLY A 176 1.65 -13.44 -3.09
C GLY A 176 1.60 -14.90 -3.55
N ALA A 177 2.63 -15.37 -4.25
CA ALA A 177 2.76 -16.78 -4.62
C ALA A 177 2.90 -17.68 -3.38
N VAL A 178 3.72 -17.28 -2.40
CA VAL A 178 3.85 -18.01 -1.13
C VAL A 178 2.49 -18.11 -0.43
N LEU A 179 1.77 -16.99 -0.27
CA LEU A 179 0.45 -16.98 0.37
C LEU A 179 -0.58 -17.84 -0.38
N ALA A 180 -0.61 -17.78 -1.71
CA ALA A 180 -1.51 -18.60 -2.52
C ALA A 180 -1.22 -20.10 -2.33
N LEU A 181 0.04 -20.50 -2.38
CA LEU A 181 0.46 -21.90 -2.18
C LEU A 181 0.16 -22.42 -0.76
N ARG A 182 0.14 -21.55 0.25
CA ARG A 182 -0.25 -21.91 1.62
C ARG A 182 -1.75 -22.19 1.75
N ILE A 183 -2.58 -21.45 0.99
CA ILE A 183 -4.04 -21.57 1.04
C ILE A 183 -4.54 -22.74 0.17
N MET A 184 -3.84 -23.06 -0.92
CA MET A 184 -4.30 -24.02 -1.92
C MET A 184 -3.90 -25.46 -1.58
N PRO A 185 -4.86 -26.42 -1.59
CA PRO A 185 -4.55 -27.84 -1.35
C PRO A 185 -3.67 -28.47 -2.44
N SER A 186 -3.79 -28.01 -3.69
CA SER A 186 -3.01 -28.49 -4.83
C SER A 186 -2.91 -27.42 -5.94
N LEU A 187 -1.99 -27.60 -6.88
CA LEU A 187 -1.87 -26.68 -8.03
C LEU A 187 -3.08 -26.74 -8.96
N SER A 188 -3.78 -27.88 -9.02
CA SER A 188 -4.98 -28.00 -9.86
C SER A 188 -6.11 -27.08 -9.39
N THR A 189 -6.13 -26.70 -8.11
CA THR A 189 -7.05 -25.70 -7.55
C THR A 189 -7.00 -24.37 -8.33
N LEU A 190 -5.90 -24.03 -9.02
CA LEU A 190 -5.77 -22.80 -9.83
C LEU A 190 -6.80 -22.69 -10.95
N TRP A 191 -7.17 -23.79 -11.59
CA TRP A 191 -8.10 -23.78 -12.72
C TRP A 191 -9.40 -24.55 -12.46
N THR A 192 -9.50 -25.27 -11.33
CA THR A 192 -10.72 -26.01 -10.97
C THR A 192 -11.63 -25.28 -10.00
N THR A 193 -11.17 -24.20 -9.34
CA THR A 193 -11.95 -23.48 -8.33
C THR A 193 -12.09 -22.00 -8.65
N GLY A 194 -13.18 -21.38 -8.17
CA GLY A 194 -13.37 -19.93 -8.26
C GLY A 194 -12.19 -19.17 -7.66
N PHE A 195 -11.72 -19.56 -6.47
CA PHE A 195 -10.53 -18.99 -5.83
C PHE A 195 -9.30 -19.02 -6.74
N GLY A 196 -9.00 -20.16 -7.36
CA GLY A 196 -7.88 -20.30 -8.28
C GLY A 196 -7.96 -19.38 -9.50
N LEU A 197 -9.15 -19.27 -10.10
CA LEU A 197 -9.38 -18.36 -11.23
C LEU A 197 -9.15 -16.89 -10.84
N LEU A 198 -9.50 -16.51 -9.60
CA LEU A 198 -9.23 -15.16 -9.08
C LEU A 198 -7.73 -14.90 -8.90
N VAL A 199 -6.97 -15.91 -8.45
CA VAL A 199 -5.51 -15.83 -8.38
C VAL A 199 -4.92 -15.64 -9.77
N LEU A 200 -5.37 -16.41 -10.77
CA LEU A 200 -4.93 -16.26 -12.16
C LEU A 200 -5.26 -14.86 -12.71
N LEU A 201 -6.44 -14.33 -12.43
CA LEU A 201 -6.83 -12.98 -12.84
C LEU A 201 -5.95 -11.91 -12.17
N LYS A 202 -5.61 -12.06 -10.89
CA LYS A 202 -4.66 -11.18 -10.18
C LYS A 202 -3.27 -11.22 -10.83
N ILE A 203 -2.77 -12.41 -11.17
CA ILE A 203 -1.48 -12.57 -11.86
C ILE A 203 -1.52 -11.92 -13.25
N ALA A 204 -2.58 -12.14 -14.02
CA ALA A 204 -2.75 -11.54 -15.34
C ALA A 204 -2.80 -10.01 -15.27
N GLY A 205 -3.52 -9.45 -14.29
CA GLY A 205 -3.57 -8.00 -14.03
C GLY A 205 -2.19 -7.42 -13.68
N LEU A 206 -1.44 -8.11 -12.82
CA LEU A 206 -0.07 -7.71 -12.48
C LEU A 206 0.86 -7.77 -13.70
N ALA A 207 0.77 -8.81 -14.51
CA ALA A 207 1.56 -8.96 -15.73
C ALA A 207 1.23 -7.86 -16.76
N ALA A 208 -0.05 -7.54 -16.94
CA ALA A 208 -0.48 -6.44 -17.81
C ALA A 208 0.09 -5.09 -17.34
N LEU A 209 0.02 -4.81 -16.04
CA LEU A 209 0.58 -3.60 -15.45
C LEU A 209 2.10 -3.52 -15.71
N LEU A 210 2.83 -4.60 -15.44
CA LEU A 210 4.28 -4.67 -15.69
C LEU A 210 4.62 -4.47 -17.16
N ALA A 211 3.81 -5.01 -18.08
CA ALA A 211 3.99 -4.88 -19.51
C ALA A 211 3.72 -3.45 -20.02
N VAL A 212 2.80 -2.71 -19.39
CA VAL A 212 2.58 -1.29 -19.68
C VAL A 212 3.73 -0.46 -19.10
N ALA A 213 4.12 -0.72 -17.86
CA ALA A 213 5.21 -0.01 -17.18
C ALA A 213 6.59 -0.25 -17.84
N SER A 214 6.81 -1.40 -18.47
CA SER A 214 8.05 -1.66 -19.23
C SER A 214 8.05 -0.87 -20.55
N ARG A 215 6.92 -0.85 -21.27
CA ARG A 215 6.75 -0.08 -22.50
C ARG A 215 6.85 1.42 -22.27
N SER A 216 6.23 1.93 -21.20
CA SER A 216 6.31 3.35 -20.81
C SER A 216 7.77 3.75 -20.57
N ARG A 217 8.52 2.96 -19.79
CA ARG A 217 9.93 3.21 -19.47
C ARG A 217 10.84 3.09 -20.70
N ALA A 218 10.58 2.13 -21.59
CA ALA A 218 11.33 1.97 -22.83
C ALA A 218 11.07 3.13 -23.82
N ALA A 219 9.85 3.67 -23.86
CA ALA A 219 9.52 4.85 -24.65
C ALA A 219 10.22 6.11 -24.13
N VAL A 220 10.26 6.31 -22.80
CA VAL A 220 10.97 7.43 -22.16
C VAL A 220 12.49 7.32 -22.41
N ARG A 221 13.10 6.14 -22.22
CA ARG A 221 14.54 5.92 -22.47
C ARG A 221 14.95 6.21 -23.91
N ARG A 222 14.14 5.79 -24.90
CA ARG A 222 14.41 6.05 -26.32
C ARG A 222 14.42 7.54 -26.65
N SER A 223 13.55 8.32 -26.03
CA SER A 223 13.47 9.78 -26.27
C SER A 223 14.51 10.63 -25.54
N VAL A 224 15.22 10.08 -24.55
CA VAL A 224 16.31 10.80 -23.86
C VAL A 224 17.63 10.74 -24.66
N GLY A 225 17.71 9.87 -25.67
CA GLY A 225 18.89 9.74 -26.55
C GLY A 225 19.00 10.77 -27.68
N GLU A 226 18.01 11.63 -27.90
CA GLU A 226 18.06 12.69 -28.94
C GLU A 226 18.40 14.05 -28.30
N PRO A 227 19.56 14.65 -28.63
CA PRO A 227 19.99 15.91 -28.02
C PRO A 227 19.33 17.10 -28.73
N ALA A 228 18.39 17.77 -28.07
CA ALA A 228 17.95 19.12 -28.41
C ALA A 228 17.70 19.95 -27.14
N GLU A 229 18.36 21.09 -26.99
CA GLU A 229 18.33 21.92 -25.77
C GLU A 229 16.95 22.57 -25.52
N GLY A 230 16.60 22.75 -24.23
CA GLY A 230 15.42 23.48 -23.75
C GLY A 230 14.07 22.75 -23.87
N THR A 231 13.69 22.34 -25.08
CA THR A 231 12.41 21.69 -25.39
C THR A 231 12.33 20.25 -24.85
N THR A 232 13.48 19.58 -24.71
CA THR A 232 13.56 18.17 -24.29
C THR A 232 13.18 17.97 -22.82
N LYS A 233 13.49 18.93 -21.92
CA LYS A 233 13.10 18.80 -20.50
C LYS A 233 11.58 18.84 -20.32
N THR A 234 10.88 19.76 -20.99
CA THR A 234 9.42 19.89 -20.89
C THR A 234 8.69 18.71 -21.54
N VAL A 235 9.17 18.23 -22.69
CA VAL A 235 8.62 17.04 -23.36
C VAL A 235 8.88 15.76 -22.54
N THR A 236 10.08 15.60 -21.97
CA THR A 236 10.42 14.45 -21.11
C THR A 236 9.57 14.42 -19.84
N LEU A 237 9.37 15.57 -19.19
CA LEU A 237 8.48 15.68 -18.03
C LEU A 237 7.02 15.38 -18.39
N ARG A 238 6.53 15.84 -19.54
CA ARG A 238 5.16 15.53 -20.00
C ARG A 238 4.96 14.04 -20.25
N ARG A 239 5.92 13.37 -20.92
CA ARG A 239 5.88 11.92 -21.14
C ARG A 239 5.96 11.13 -19.84
N LEU A 240 6.84 11.56 -18.91
CA LEU A 240 6.96 10.96 -17.59
C LEU A 240 5.66 11.12 -16.78
N ARG A 241 5.00 12.28 -16.84
CA ARG A 241 3.67 12.50 -16.22
C ARG A 241 2.63 11.54 -16.76
N THR A 242 2.51 11.42 -18.09
CA THR A 242 1.53 10.51 -18.71
C THR A 242 1.81 9.06 -18.35
N ALA A 243 3.09 8.64 -18.39
CA ALA A 243 3.49 7.30 -17.99
C ALA A 243 3.11 7.00 -16.52
N VAL A 244 3.46 7.90 -15.60
CA VAL A 244 3.15 7.73 -14.17
C VAL A 244 1.64 7.79 -13.93
N ALA A 245 0.89 8.63 -14.64
CA ALA A 245 -0.57 8.69 -14.52
C ALA A 245 -1.24 7.38 -14.97
N VAL A 246 -0.79 6.81 -16.10
CA VAL A 246 -1.26 5.50 -16.59
C VAL A 246 -0.90 4.40 -15.60
N GLU A 247 0.33 4.40 -15.05
CA GLU A 247 0.76 3.43 -14.05
C GLU A 247 -0.08 3.52 -12.77
N VAL A 248 -0.35 4.74 -12.26
CA VAL A 248 -1.22 4.95 -11.08
C VAL A 248 -2.64 4.45 -11.36
N LEU A 249 -3.22 4.78 -12.51
CA LEU A 249 -4.57 4.32 -12.87
C LEU A 249 -4.64 2.79 -12.93
N LEU A 250 -3.66 2.16 -13.57
CA LEU A 250 -3.57 0.70 -13.64
C LEU A 250 -3.37 0.08 -12.26
N SER A 251 -2.51 0.64 -11.40
CA SER A 251 -2.36 0.19 -10.01
C SER A 251 -3.66 0.27 -9.24
N VAL A 252 -4.41 1.37 -9.37
CA VAL A 252 -5.73 1.53 -8.73
C VAL A 252 -6.71 0.48 -9.24
N VAL A 253 -6.77 0.24 -10.55
CA VAL A 253 -7.64 -0.80 -11.13
C VAL A 253 -7.27 -2.19 -10.65
N VAL A 254 -5.98 -2.55 -10.67
CA VAL A 254 -5.50 -3.86 -10.20
C VAL A 254 -5.79 -4.04 -8.70
N LEU A 255 -5.57 -3.02 -7.88
CA LEU A 255 -5.89 -3.06 -6.45
C LEU A 255 -7.40 -3.14 -6.20
N ALA A 256 -8.21 -2.40 -6.96
CA ALA A 256 -9.67 -2.44 -6.86
C ALA A 256 -10.24 -3.80 -7.28
N LEU A 257 -9.74 -4.37 -8.37
CA LEU A 257 -10.05 -5.74 -8.77
C LEU A 257 -9.60 -6.71 -7.70
N ALA A 258 -8.37 -6.61 -7.19
CA ALA A 258 -7.89 -7.49 -6.14
C ALA A 258 -8.77 -7.43 -4.89
N ALA A 259 -9.21 -6.23 -4.47
CA ALA A 259 -10.11 -6.04 -3.34
C ALA A 259 -11.50 -6.63 -3.59
N LEU A 260 -12.11 -6.36 -4.75
CA LEU A 260 -13.42 -6.88 -5.13
C LEU A 260 -13.45 -8.41 -5.18
N LEU A 261 -12.36 -9.00 -5.67
CA LEU A 261 -12.21 -10.46 -5.77
C LEU A 261 -11.92 -11.12 -4.42
N THR A 262 -11.59 -10.37 -3.37
CA THR A 262 -11.29 -10.93 -2.03
C THR A 262 -12.55 -11.23 -1.19
N VAL A 263 -13.74 -10.88 -1.69
CA VAL A 263 -15.03 -11.13 -0.99
C VAL A 263 -15.61 -12.52 -1.28
N THR A 264 -14.85 -13.41 -1.94
CA THR A 264 -15.30 -14.79 -2.21
C THR A 264 -14.65 -15.77 -1.23
N PRO A 265 -15.44 -16.53 -0.44
CA PRO A 265 -14.88 -17.54 0.44
C PRO A 265 -14.22 -18.66 -0.39
N PRO A 266 -13.16 -19.32 0.12
CA PRO A 266 -12.41 -20.36 -0.59
C PRO A 266 -13.21 -21.65 -0.89
N GLY A 267 -14.52 -21.68 -0.62
CA GLY A 267 -15.43 -22.80 -0.90
C GLY A 267 -16.34 -22.64 -2.11
N GLY A 268 -16.42 -21.44 -2.70
CA GLY A 268 -17.53 -21.09 -3.61
C GLY A 268 -18.78 -20.66 -2.85
#